data_AF-A0A3C1DJ41-F1
#
_entry.id   AF-A0A3C1DJ41-F1
#
_cell.length_a   1.000
_cell.length_b   1.000
_cell.length_c   1.000
_cell.angle_alpha   90.00
_cell.angle_beta   90.00
_cell.angle_gamma   90.00
#
_symmetry.space_group_name_H-M   'P 1'
#
loop_
_entity.id
_entity.type
_entity.pdbx_description
1 polymer ?
#
loop_
_entity_poly.entity_id
_entity_poly.type
_entity_poly.pdbx_seq_one_letter_code
_entity_poly.pdbx_strand_id
1 'polypeptide(L)' 'PQWLDTVQSLLSQGRLVTLSGSAENHLQLGAAIHALITNPVESGYLRAFARLQGVRQTKDAFEADLELLEAAQ' A
#
# COMPACT_ATOMS: atom_id res chain seq x y z
N PRO A 1 -1.34 0.43 -14.22
CA PRO A 1 -0.67 1.75 -14.14
C PRO A 1 0.67 1.57 -13.43
N GLN A 2 1.75 2.17 -13.93
CA GLN A 2 3.14 1.89 -13.54
C GLN A 2 3.45 2.08 -12.04
N TRP A 3 2.60 2.81 -11.31
CA TRP A 3 2.74 3.03 -9.88
C TRP A 3 2.51 1.76 -9.04
N LEU A 4 1.59 0.87 -9.44
CA LEU A 4 1.26 -0.32 -8.66
C LEU A 4 2.45 -1.29 -8.59
N ASP A 5 3.09 -1.52 -9.73
CA ASP A 5 4.30 -2.36 -9.83
C ASP A 5 5.44 -1.79 -8.98
N THR A 6 5.56 -0.46 -8.92
CA THR A 6 6.55 0.23 -8.09
C THR A 6 6.27 0.01 -6.60
N VAL A 7 5.02 0.15 -6.17
CA VAL A 7 4.62 -0.06 -4.77
C VAL A 7 4.85 -1.52 -4.37
N GLN A 8 4.45 -2.47 -5.21
CA GLN A 8 4.68 -3.90 -4.97
C GLN A 8 6.17 -4.24 -4.87
N SER A 9 7.00 -3.67 -5.74
CA SER A 9 8.46 -3.84 -5.69
C SER A 9 9.09 -3.26 -4.42
N LEU A 10 8.61 -2.11 -3.94
CA LEU A 10 9.10 -1.51 -2.69
C LEU A 10 8.67 -2.33 -1.47
N LEU A 11 7.41 -2.77 -1.44
CA LEU A 11 6.88 -3.61 -0.38
C LEU A 11 7.62 -4.95 -0.29
N SER A 12 7.92 -5.59 -1.43
CA SER A 12 8.67 -6.85 -1.46
C SER A 12 10.12 -6.74 -0.99
N GLN A 13 10.65 -5.51 -0.93
CA GLN A 13 11.96 -5.19 -0.33
C GLN A 13 11.86 -4.83 1.17
N GLY A 14 10.69 -4.99 1.79
CA GLY A 14 10.46 -4.67 3.20
C GLY A 14 10.39 -3.17 3.50
N ARG A 15 10.11 -2.33 2.50
CA ARG A 15 9.99 -0.88 2.68
C ARG A 15 8.61 -0.50 3.20
N LEU A 16 8.56 0.52 4.06
CA LEU A 16 7.34 1.27 4.33
C LEU A 16 7.05 2.15 3.11
N VAL A 17 5.83 2.05 2.57
CA VAL A 17 5.38 2.83 1.42
C VAL A 17 4.23 3.74 1.84
N THR A 18 4.35 5.04 1.54
CA THR A 18 3.26 5.99 1.71
C THR A 18 2.58 6.24 0.38
N LEU A 19 1.28 5.95 0.30
CA LEU A 19 0.42 6.41 -0.80
C LEU A 19 -0.17 7.77 -0.42
N SER A 20 0.01 8.77 -1.28
CA SER A 20 -0.55 10.11 -1.10
C SER A 20 -1.49 10.47 -2.24
N GLY A 21 -2.63 11.07 -1.93
CA GLY A 21 -3.57 11.61 -2.91
C GLY A 21 -4.25 12.87 -2.39
N SER A 22 -4.73 13.73 -3.30
CA SER A 22 -5.51 14.90 -2.89
C SER A 22 -6.80 14.46 -2.16
N ALA A 23 -7.29 15.30 -1.26
CA ALA A 23 -8.51 15.04 -0.51
C ALA A 23 -9.73 14.80 -1.44
N GLU A 24 -9.76 15.48 -2.58
CA GLU A 24 -10.78 15.32 -3.62
C GLU A 24 -10.78 13.92 -4.26
N ASN A 25 -9.62 13.25 -4.28
CA ASN A 25 -9.43 11.93 -4.89
C ASN A 25 -9.35 10.78 -3.85
N HIS A 26 -9.88 10.98 -2.65
CA HIS A 26 -9.82 10.00 -1.57
C HIS A 26 -10.41 8.62 -1.95
N LEU A 27 -11.42 8.57 -2.84
CA LEU A 27 -11.97 7.30 -3.35
C LEU A 27 -10.93 6.51 -4.15
N GLN A 28 -10.11 7.19 -4.96
CA GLN A 28 -9.05 6.54 -5.72
C GLN A 28 -7.95 6.01 -4.80
N LEU A 29 -7.61 6.77 -3.76
CA LEU A 29 -6.68 6.32 -2.72
C LEU A 29 -7.23 5.09 -1.98
N GLY A 30 -8.51 5.11 -1.61
CA GLY A 30 -9.19 3.97 -0.98
C GLY A 30 -9.16 2.72 -1.87
N ALA A 31 -9.43 2.87 -3.17
CA ALA A 31 -9.35 1.77 -4.12
C ALA A 31 -7.92 1.21 -4.26
N ALA A 32 -6.90 2.08 -4.27
CA ALA A 32 -5.50 1.68 -4.31
C ALA A 32 -5.08 0.90 -3.05
N ILE A 33 -5.46 1.39 -1.86
CA ILE A 33 -5.21 0.70 -0.59
C ILE A 33 -5.91 -0.66 -0.60
N HIS A 34 -7.19 -0.70 -0.98
CA HIS A 34 -7.97 -1.93 -1.04
C HIS A 34 -7.30 -2.98 -1.94
N ALA A 35 -6.86 -2.57 -3.15
CA ALA A 35 -6.16 -3.47 -4.06
C ALA A 35 -4.88 -4.05 -3.44
N LEU A 36 -4.10 -3.27 -2.67
CA LEU A 36 -2.86 -3.74 -2.05
C LEU A 36 -3.08 -4.68 -0.86
N ILE A 37 -4.11 -4.44 -0.04
CA ILE A 37 -4.35 -5.26 1.15
C ILE A 37 -5.11 -6.57 0.84
N THR A 38 -5.82 -6.63 -0.29
CA THR A 38 -6.62 -7.80 -0.68
C THR A 38 -5.94 -8.70 -1.69
N ASN A 39 -4.91 -8.21 -2.39
CA ASN A 39 -4.14 -9.01 -3.34
C ASN A 39 -2.75 -9.29 -2.74
N PRO A 40 -2.25 -10.53 -2.84
CA PRO A 40 -0.92 -10.86 -2.35
C PRO A 40 0.14 -10.08 -3.15
N VAL A 41 1.16 -9.62 -2.45
CA VAL A 41 2.39 -9.10 -3.04
C VAL A 41 3.34 -10.27 -3.18
N GLU A 42 3.84 -10.49 -4.40
CA GLU A 42 4.84 -11.53 -4.63
C GLU A 42 6.20 -11.08 -4.04
N SER A 43 6.60 -11.72 -2.94
CA SER A 43 7.93 -11.53 -2.33
C SER A 43 8.66 -12.88 -2.24
N GLY A 44 9.15 -13.36 -3.37
CA GLY A 44 9.90 -14.62 -3.44
C GLY A 44 9.08 -15.83 -2.97
N TYR A 45 9.53 -16.50 -1.90
CA TYR A 45 8.92 -17.73 -1.38
C TYR A 45 7.67 -17.54 -0.52
N LEU A 46 7.38 -16.31 -0.09
CA LEU A 46 6.24 -16.01 0.79
C LEU A 46 5.16 -15.25 0.02
N ARG A 47 3.91 -15.70 0.17
CA ARG A 47 2.74 -14.87 -0.15
C ARG A 47 2.55 -13.93 1.03
N ALA A 48 2.80 -12.66 0.82
CA ALA A 48 2.64 -11.63 1.83
C ALA A 48 1.56 -10.64 1.40
N PHE A 49 0.89 -10.04 2.37
CA PHE A 49 -0.15 -9.04 2.12
C PHE A 49 0.32 -7.69 2.63
N ALA A 50 -0.05 -6.62 1.92
CA ALA A 50 0.16 -5.29 2.47
C ALA A 50 -0.71 -5.12 3.72
N ARG A 51 -0.16 -4.50 4.76
CA ARG A 51 -0.88 -4.11 5.97
C ARG A 51 -0.90 -2.59 6.05
N LEU A 52 -2.10 -2.03 6.13
CA LEU A 52 -2.29 -0.61 6.41
C LEU A 52 -1.84 -0.30 7.85
N GLN A 53 -0.87 0.59 8.00
CA GLN A 53 -0.33 1.00 9.31
C GLN A 53 -1.08 2.20 9.87
N GLY A 54 -1.39 3.16 9.02
CA GLY A 54 -2.03 4.40 9.43
C GLY A 54 -2.51 5.20 8.24
N VAL A 55 -3.55 6.00 8.48
CA VAL A 55 -4.06 6.98 7.53
C VAL A 55 -4.01 8.33 8.22
N ARG A 56 -3.44 9.32 7.55
CA ARG A 56 -3.41 10.70 8.02
C ARG A 56 -3.98 11.62 6.97
N GLN A 57 -4.73 12.61 7.43
CA GLN A 57 -5.22 13.69 6.61
C GLN A 57 -4.46 14.95 6.96
N THR A 58 -3.85 15.57 5.97
CA THR A 58 -3.43 16.96 6.01
C THR A 58 -4.41 17.78 5.16
N LYS A 59 -4.42 19.11 5.32
CA LYS A 59 -5.45 20.00 4.73
C LYS A 59 -6.00 19.52 3.38
N ASP A 60 -5.11 19.32 2.42
CA ASP A 60 -5.47 19.07 1.03
C ASP A 60 -5.13 17.64 0.55
N ALA A 61 -4.66 16.75 1.45
CA ALA A 61 -4.19 15.42 1.08
C ALA A 61 -4.47 14.34 2.14
N PHE A 62 -4.72 13.13 1.65
CA PHE A 62 -4.67 11.91 2.45
C PHE A 62 -3.39 11.16 2.16
N GLU A 63 -2.80 10.62 3.23
CA GLU A 63 -1.63 9.75 3.16
C GLU A 63 -1.94 8.46 3.90
N ALA A 64 -1.56 7.33 3.30
CA ALA A 64 -1.72 6.00 3.87
C ALA A 64 -0.38 5.27 3.84
N ASP A 65 0.07 4.83 5.00
CA ASP A 65 1.30 4.05 5.13
C ASP A 65 0.98 2.56 5.07
N LEU A 66 1.70 1.84 4.22
CA LEU A 66 1.59 0.39 4.06
C LEU A 66 2.96 -0.26 4.24
N GLU A 67 2.97 -1.40 4.90
CA GLU A 67 4.13 -2.28 4.98
C GLU A 67 3.74 -3.68 4.53
N LEU A 68 4.74 -4.51 4.23
CA LEU A 68 4.50 -5.91 3.94
C LEU A 68 4.51 -6.72 5.26
N LEU A 69 3.44 -7.45 5.53
CA LEU A 69 3.40 -8.40 6.64
C LEU A 69 3.70 -9.80 6.08
N GLU A 70 4.79 -10.41 6.55
CA GLU A 70 5.04 -11.82 6.28
C GLU A 70 3.91 -12.65 6.89
N ALA A 71 3.27 -13.48 6.08
CA ALA A 71 2.37 -14.50 6.59
C ALA A 71 3.20 -15.58 7.29
N ALA A 72 3.38 -15.46 8.60
CA ALA A 72 3.88 -16.57 9.40
C ALA A 72 2.87 -17.72 9.27
N GLN A 73 3.33 -18.88 8.76
CA GLN A 73 2.54 -20.11 8.69
C GLN A 73 2.25 -20.66 10.08
#